data_AF-A0A1C5W401-F1
#
_entry.id   AF-A0A1C5W401-F1
#
_cell.length_a   1.000
_cell.length_b   1.000
_cell.length_c   1.000
_cell.angle_alpha   90.00
_cell.angle_beta   90.00
_cell.angle_gamma   90.00
#
_symmetry.space_group_name_H-M   'P 1'
#
loop_
_entity.id
_entity.type
_entity.pdbx_description
1 polymer ?
#
loop_
_entity_poly.entity_id
_entity_poly.type
_entity_poly.pdbx_seq_one_letter_code
_entity_poly.pdbx_strand_id
1 'polypeptide(L)'
;MAGRTKAAATSEKTTVEADVKIENSNENVIKKSTIEPFSPEKKVTVRSIADWDTGFKRIESIGDVQIPANGSVRLAASEIIAQVQNGNTLFRGSNGDGSHATLYIDDKATRIEADFETENTVQKFITNELVKDLFKKSKKDFKEGLRDLVITRAERYSIINIIRKEKLFNDYEKVRAVEDYTGLRV
;
A
#
# COMPACT_ATOMS: atom_id res chain seq x y z
N MET A 1 58.63 -31.87 -3.83
CA MET A 1 57.43 -32.62 -3.38
C MET A 1 56.61 -31.72 -2.47
N ALA A 2 55.28 -31.69 -2.68
CA ALA A 2 54.21 -31.08 -1.88
C ALA A 2 54.29 -29.55 -1.68
N GLY A 3 53.36 -28.71 -2.12
CA GLY A 3 51.89 -28.83 -2.15
C GLY A 3 51.32 -27.91 -1.07
N ARG A 4 50.70 -26.77 -1.42
CA ARG A 4 49.25 -26.43 -1.27
C ARG A 4 48.73 -26.60 0.19
N THR A 5 48.00 -25.69 0.86
CA THR A 5 46.88 -24.84 0.43
C THR A 5 46.34 -23.98 1.60
N LYS A 6 45.55 -22.97 1.22
CA LYS A 6 44.74 -22.00 2.00
C LYS A 6 43.65 -22.60 2.92
N ALA A 7 43.33 -21.82 3.96
CA ALA A 7 42.02 -21.37 4.48
C ALA A 7 40.82 -22.34 4.59
N ALA A 8 40.16 -22.32 5.76
CA ALA A 8 38.75 -21.92 5.90
C ALA A 8 38.30 -22.11 7.37
N ALA A 9 37.87 -21.02 8.00
CA ALA A 9 37.12 -21.03 9.24
C ALA A 9 35.64 -21.29 8.91
N THR A 10 35.07 -22.35 9.46
CA THR A 10 33.62 -22.58 9.51
C THR A 10 33.28 -22.90 10.95
N SER A 11 32.68 -21.93 11.64
CA SER A 11 32.17 -22.08 13.00
C SER A 11 30.93 -22.96 13.00
N GLU A 12 30.97 -23.94 13.88
CA GLU A 12 29.97 -24.96 14.10
C GLU A 12 28.63 -24.38 14.55
N LYS A 13 27.58 -25.03 14.07
CA LYS A 13 26.17 -24.76 14.35
C LYS A 13 25.84 -25.41 15.70
N THR A 14 25.72 -24.62 16.76
CA THR A 14 25.26 -25.11 18.07
C THR A 14 23.73 -25.20 18.07
N THR A 15 23.22 -26.43 17.95
CA THR A 15 21.83 -26.78 18.26
C THR A 15 21.74 -27.01 19.77
N VAL A 16 20.87 -26.27 20.46
CA VAL A 16 20.45 -26.62 21.83
C VAL A 16 18.96 -26.88 21.81
N GLU A 17 18.61 -28.16 21.89
CA GLU A 17 17.28 -28.65 22.23
C GLU A 17 17.06 -28.44 23.73
N ALA A 18 15.94 -27.81 24.10
CA ALA A 18 15.44 -27.81 25.46
C ALA A 18 13.95 -28.15 25.40
N ASP A 19 13.64 -29.40 25.74
CA ASP A 19 12.30 -29.88 26.01
C ASP A 19 11.72 -29.17 27.24
N VAL A 20 10.62 -28.45 27.06
CA VAL A 20 9.74 -28.05 28.17
C VAL A 20 8.31 -28.38 27.77
N LYS A 21 7.77 -29.44 28.39
CA LYS A 21 6.34 -29.74 28.40
C LYS A 21 5.61 -28.67 29.22
N ILE A 22 4.70 -27.92 28.61
CA ILE A 22 3.64 -27.20 29.31
C ILE A 22 2.31 -27.51 28.63
N GLU A 23 1.40 -28.04 29.44
CA GLU A 23 0.04 -28.43 29.10
C GLU A 23 -0.87 -27.20 28.96
N ASN A 24 -1.75 -27.27 27.96
CA ASN A 24 -3.06 -26.61 27.81
C ASN A 24 -3.26 -25.18 28.35
N SER A 25 -3.39 -24.22 27.43
CA SER A 25 -4.51 -23.25 27.45
C SER A 25 -4.62 -22.55 26.10
N ASN A 26 -5.88 -22.28 25.72
CA ASN A 26 -6.28 -21.75 24.42
C ASN A 26 -5.63 -20.40 24.11
N GLU A 27 -4.75 -20.36 23.11
CA GLU A 27 -4.29 -19.11 22.51
C GLU A 27 -4.67 -19.06 21.03
N ASN A 28 -5.49 -18.06 20.75
CA ASN A 28 -5.88 -17.59 19.44
C ASN A 28 -4.62 -17.43 18.57
N VAL A 29 -4.54 -18.19 17.47
CA VAL A 29 -3.41 -18.19 16.54
C VAL A 29 -3.30 -16.79 15.92
N ILE A 30 -2.48 -15.94 16.52
CA ILE A 30 -1.93 -14.76 15.87
C ILE A 30 -1.08 -15.32 14.74
N LYS A 31 -1.65 -15.37 13.53
CA LYS A 31 -0.87 -15.55 12.31
C LYS A 31 0.10 -14.39 12.24
N LYS A 32 1.31 -14.58 12.78
CA LYS A 32 2.47 -13.72 12.52
C LYS A 32 2.68 -13.81 11.01
N SER A 33 2.13 -12.84 10.27
CA SER A 33 2.32 -12.76 8.83
C SER A 33 3.82 -12.61 8.63
N THR A 34 4.48 -13.66 8.16
CA THR A 34 5.89 -13.61 7.77
C THR A 34 5.99 -12.57 6.67
N ILE A 35 6.44 -11.37 7.01
CA ILE A 35 6.70 -10.31 6.03
C ILE A 35 7.91 -10.82 5.24
N GLU A 36 7.74 -10.99 3.93
CA GLU A 36 8.87 -11.34 3.08
C GLU A 36 9.94 -10.26 3.18
N PRO A 37 11.23 -10.63 3.29
CA PRO A 37 12.30 -9.64 3.36
C PRO A 37 12.29 -8.80 2.08
N PHE A 38 12.60 -7.51 2.22
CA PHE A 38 12.71 -6.60 1.09
C PHE A 38 13.74 -7.13 0.09
N SER A 39 13.37 -7.14 -1.19
CA SER A 39 14.25 -7.55 -2.28
C SER A 39 14.18 -6.50 -3.39
N PRO A 40 15.30 -5.81 -3.69
CA PRO A 40 15.29 -4.66 -4.61
C PRO A 40 14.91 -5.04 -6.04
N GLU A 41 15.29 -6.24 -6.49
CA GLU A 41 15.02 -6.73 -7.84
C GLU A 41 13.58 -7.26 -8.02
N LYS A 42 12.86 -7.46 -6.92
CA LYS A 42 11.48 -7.98 -6.95
C LYS A 42 10.59 -7.06 -7.76
N LYS A 43 9.81 -7.65 -8.67
CA LYS A 43 8.79 -6.92 -9.41
C LYS A 43 7.55 -6.74 -8.54
N VAL A 44 7.29 -5.50 -8.16
CA VAL A 44 6.16 -5.08 -7.32
C VAL A 44 5.09 -4.46 -8.21
N THR A 45 3.83 -4.78 -7.91
CA THR A 45 2.69 -4.19 -8.61
C THR A 45 2.34 -2.85 -7.97
N VAL A 46 2.22 -1.82 -8.81
CA VAL A 46 1.75 -0.49 -8.44
C VAL A 46 0.42 -0.26 -9.12
N ARG A 47 -0.59 0.16 -8.35
CA ARG A 47 -1.95 0.44 -8.84
C ARG A 47 -2.24 1.94 -8.80
N SER A 48 -2.88 2.46 -9.84
CA SER A 48 -3.39 3.83 -9.88
C SER A 48 -4.85 3.88 -9.44
N ILE A 49 -5.19 4.88 -8.62
CA ILE A 49 -6.59 5.23 -8.31
C ILE A 49 -7.12 6.40 -9.14
N ALA A 50 -6.27 7.05 -9.93
CA ALA A 50 -6.70 8.11 -10.81
C ALA A 50 -7.50 7.55 -12.00
N ASP A 51 -8.52 8.29 -12.43
CA ASP A 51 -9.29 8.00 -13.64
C ASP A 51 -8.67 8.60 -14.91
N TRP A 52 -7.44 9.12 -14.81
CA TRP A 52 -6.62 9.58 -15.93
C TRP A 52 -5.29 8.82 -15.97
N ASP A 53 -4.62 8.88 -17.11
CA ASP A 53 -3.29 8.33 -17.29
C ASP A 53 -2.28 9.08 -16.44
N THR A 54 -1.53 8.35 -15.62
CA THR A 54 -0.46 8.90 -14.78
C THR A 54 0.87 8.42 -15.32
N GLY A 55 1.89 9.27 -15.27
CA GLY A 55 3.20 8.87 -15.72
C GLY A 55 4.31 9.62 -15.02
N PHE A 56 5.47 8.99 -14.98
CA PHE A 56 6.68 9.55 -14.41
C PHE A 56 7.91 8.96 -15.10
N LYS A 57 8.98 9.75 -15.13
CA LYS A 57 10.27 9.33 -15.67
C LYS A 57 10.97 8.37 -14.71
N ARG A 58 11.53 7.28 -15.22
CA ARG A 58 12.34 6.34 -14.43
C ARG A 58 13.63 6.98 -13.95
N ILE A 59 14.10 6.57 -12.77
CA ILE A 59 15.34 7.07 -12.16
C ILE A 59 16.47 6.07 -12.34
N GLU A 60 16.25 4.79 -12.05
CA GLU A 60 17.31 3.78 -12.14
C GLU A 60 17.46 3.22 -13.56
N SER A 61 16.40 3.29 -14.35
CA SER A 61 16.35 2.75 -15.71
C SER A 61 15.99 3.82 -16.72
N ILE A 62 16.28 3.56 -18.00
CA ILE A 62 15.96 4.49 -19.09
C ILE A 62 14.48 4.31 -19.48
N GLY A 63 13.79 5.44 -19.67
CA GLY A 63 12.44 5.50 -20.20
C GLY A 63 11.42 6.08 -19.22
N ASP A 64 10.18 6.16 -19.68
CA ASP A 64 9.05 6.66 -18.90
C ASP A 64 8.13 5.52 -18.49
N VAL A 65 7.51 5.64 -17.32
CA VAL A 65 6.42 4.78 -16.88
C VAL A 65 5.12 5.52 -17.18
N GLN A 66 4.23 4.88 -17.91
CA GLN A 66 2.84 5.32 -18.06
C GLN A 66 1.93 4.24 -17.47
N ILE A 67 1.04 4.67 -16.58
CA ILE A 67 0.04 3.85 -15.92
C ILE A 67 -1.32 4.36 -16.40
N PRO A 68 -2.10 3.53 -17.10
CA PRO A 68 -3.40 3.95 -17.59
C PRO A 68 -4.37 4.23 -16.43
N ALA A 69 -5.45 4.95 -16.71
CA ALA A 69 -6.54 5.20 -15.77
C ALA A 69 -7.02 3.92 -15.05
N ASN A 70 -7.07 3.94 -13.71
CA ASN A 70 -7.38 2.80 -12.83
C ASN A 70 -6.55 1.53 -13.12
N GLY A 71 -5.40 1.69 -13.79
CA GLY A 71 -4.54 0.61 -14.23
C GLY A 71 -3.51 0.21 -13.19
N SER A 72 -2.67 -0.74 -13.58
CA SER A 72 -1.53 -1.16 -12.79
C SER A 72 -0.30 -1.40 -13.66
N VAL A 73 0.86 -1.26 -13.05
CA VAL A 73 2.16 -1.52 -13.69
C VAL A 73 3.04 -2.31 -12.73
N ARG A 74 3.95 -3.11 -13.27
CA ARG A 74 4.96 -3.81 -12.47
C ARG A 74 6.30 -3.10 -12.59
N LEU A 75 6.86 -2.71 -11.45
CA LEU A 75 8.15 -2.01 -11.35
C LEU A 75 9.08 -2.77 -10.43
N ALA A 76 10.39 -2.55 -10.56
CA ALA A 76 11.34 -3.07 -9.57
C ALA A 76 11.13 -2.33 -8.24
N ALA A 77 11.27 -3.03 -7.13
CA ALA A 77 11.14 -2.42 -5.81
C ALA A 77 12.17 -1.28 -5.63
N SER A 78 13.40 -1.46 -6.11
CA SER A 78 14.44 -0.43 -6.11
C SER A 78 14.02 0.86 -6.82
N GLU A 79 13.40 0.75 -8.00
CA GLU A 79 12.88 1.90 -8.75
C GLU A 79 11.78 2.61 -7.96
N ILE A 80 10.88 1.87 -7.29
CA ILE A 80 9.83 2.47 -6.46
C ILE A 80 10.46 3.27 -5.30
N ILE A 81 11.44 2.69 -4.60
CA ILE A 81 12.13 3.37 -3.50
C ILE A 81 12.87 4.62 -4.00
N ALA A 82 13.57 4.53 -5.14
CA ALA A 82 14.23 5.68 -5.75
C ALA A 82 13.24 6.81 -6.09
N GLN A 83 12.04 6.49 -6.59
CA GLN A 83 10.99 7.48 -6.85
C GLN A 83 10.48 8.14 -5.58
N VAL A 84 10.30 7.37 -4.50
CA VAL A 84 9.88 7.90 -3.20
C VAL A 84 10.94 8.84 -2.64
N GLN A 85 12.21 8.43 -2.65
CA GLN A 85 13.33 9.24 -2.15
C GLN A 85 13.53 10.52 -2.98
N ASN A 86 13.30 10.47 -4.28
CA ASN A 86 13.35 11.65 -5.16
C ASN A 86 12.11 12.57 -5.03
N GLY A 87 11.18 12.26 -4.13
CA GLY A 87 10.05 13.12 -3.84
C GLY A 87 8.89 13.01 -4.83
N ASN A 88 8.73 11.88 -5.52
CA ASN A 88 7.58 11.68 -6.42
C ASN A 88 6.25 11.74 -5.64
N THR A 89 5.49 12.80 -5.88
CA THR A 89 4.23 13.10 -5.18
C THR A 89 3.13 12.08 -5.48
N LEU A 90 3.23 11.34 -6.59
CA LEU A 90 2.26 10.29 -6.92
C LEU A 90 2.31 9.15 -5.90
N PHE A 91 3.50 8.83 -5.39
CA PHE A 91 3.71 7.82 -4.34
C PHE A 91 3.62 8.40 -2.94
N ARG A 92 4.20 9.59 -2.72
CA ARG A 92 4.26 10.20 -1.38
C ARG A 92 2.93 10.85 -0.92
N GLY A 93 2.01 11.09 -1.85
CA GLY A 93 0.75 11.77 -1.56
C GLY A 93 0.94 13.24 -1.19
N SER A 94 -0.06 13.81 -0.51
CA SER A 94 -0.08 15.24 -0.18
C SER A 94 0.81 15.61 1.02
N ASN A 95 0.92 14.71 2.00
CA ASN A 95 1.63 14.97 3.26
C ASN A 95 3.06 14.40 3.28
N GLY A 96 3.47 13.68 2.24
CA GLY A 96 4.84 13.18 2.11
C GLY A 96 5.11 11.85 2.82
N ASP A 97 4.13 11.33 3.56
CA ASP A 97 4.13 10.09 4.37
C ASP A 97 3.49 8.90 3.63
N GLY A 98 3.14 9.07 2.35
CA GLY A 98 2.39 8.08 1.59
C GLY A 98 0.87 8.16 1.80
N SER A 99 0.38 8.94 2.75
CA SER A 99 -1.07 9.14 2.91
C SER A 99 -1.62 9.93 1.72
N HIS A 100 -2.80 9.53 1.25
CA HIS A 100 -3.46 10.17 0.11
C HIS A 100 -2.63 10.12 -1.19
N ALA A 101 -1.88 9.03 -1.38
CA ALA A 101 -1.14 8.78 -2.60
C ALA A 101 -2.07 8.48 -3.79
N THR A 102 -1.64 8.85 -4.99
CA THR A 102 -2.35 8.50 -6.24
C THR A 102 -1.97 7.09 -6.72
N LEU A 103 -0.76 6.66 -6.39
CA LEU A 103 -0.24 5.34 -6.70
C LEU A 103 -0.08 4.53 -5.41
N TYR A 104 -0.59 3.31 -5.42
CA TYR A 104 -0.49 2.37 -4.33
C TYR A 104 0.45 1.23 -4.65
N ILE A 105 1.34 0.94 -3.72
CA ILE A 105 2.29 -0.17 -3.81
C ILE A 105 1.61 -1.37 -3.18
N ASP A 106 1.47 -2.49 -3.90
CA ASP A 106 0.76 -3.66 -3.37
C ASP A 106 1.58 -4.45 -2.33
N ASP A 107 2.90 -4.40 -2.44
CA ASP A 107 3.82 -5.15 -1.60
C ASP A 107 4.10 -4.42 -0.26
N LYS A 108 3.83 -5.11 0.86
CA LYS A 108 4.01 -4.55 2.20
C LYS A 108 5.47 -4.27 2.54
N ALA A 109 6.39 -5.16 2.17
CA ALA A 109 7.81 -4.97 2.47
C ALA A 109 8.36 -3.70 1.80
N THR A 110 7.94 -3.44 0.57
CA THR A 110 8.29 -2.21 -0.17
C THR A 110 7.66 -0.96 0.44
N ARG A 111 6.43 -1.04 0.97
CA ARG A 111 5.81 0.10 1.68
C ARG A 111 6.52 0.43 3.00
N ILE A 112 7.01 -0.57 3.71
CA ILE A 112 7.79 -0.38 4.94
C ILE A 112 9.14 0.27 4.61
N GLU A 113 9.84 -0.23 3.59
CA GLU A 113 11.12 0.34 3.13
C GLU A 113 10.97 1.79 2.62
N ALA A 114 9.81 2.13 2.06
CA ALA A 114 9.48 3.48 1.62
C ALA A 114 9.07 4.44 2.77
N ASP A 115 9.13 3.99 4.02
CA ASP A 115 8.68 4.72 5.22
C ASP A 115 7.18 5.11 5.20
N PHE A 116 6.35 4.42 4.41
CA PHE A 116 4.90 4.66 4.36
C PHE A 116 4.11 3.85 5.39
N GLU A 117 4.67 2.70 5.82
CA GLU A 117 4.09 1.83 6.83
C GLU A 117 5.16 1.44 7.84
N THR A 118 4.72 1.14 9.06
CA THR A 118 5.56 0.46 10.05
C THR A 118 4.94 -0.90 10.37
N GLU A 119 5.56 -1.68 11.25
CA GLU A 119 4.95 -2.91 11.74
C GLU A 119 3.56 -2.68 12.36
N ASN A 120 3.32 -1.48 12.91
CA ASN A 120 2.12 -1.12 13.67
C ASN A 120 1.20 -0.11 12.96
N THR A 121 1.67 0.56 11.91
CA THR A 121 0.91 1.60 11.20
C THR A 121 0.69 1.22 9.75
N VAL A 122 -0.56 1.35 9.29
CA VAL A 122 -0.97 1.07 7.92
C VAL A 122 -1.15 2.40 7.18
N GLN A 123 -0.75 2.43 5.92
CA GLN A 123 -0.87 3.59 5.05
C GLN A 123 -2.35 3.94 4.88
N LYS A 124 -2.69 5.22 5.05
CA LYS A 124 -4.06 5.67 4.77
C LYS A 124 -4.26 5.76 3.27
N PHE A 125 -5.02 4.81 2.73
CA PHE A 125 -5.30 4.70 1.32
C PHE A 125 -6.76 4.34 1.07
N ILE A 126 -7.38 4.92 0.04
CA ILE A 126 -8.78 4.65 -0.28
C ILE A 126 -8.94 3.23 -0.87
N THR A 127 -9.71 2.39 -0.19
CA THR A 127 -10.03 1.02 -0.63
C THR A 127 -11.54 0.81 -0.70
N ASN A 128 -11.97 -0.19 -1.47
CA ASN A 128 -13.38 -0.56 -1.57
C ASN A 128 -14.00 -0.89 -0.20
N GLU A 129 -13.23 -1.54 0.68
CA GLU A 129 -13.65 -1.92 2.03
C GLU A 129 -13.89 -0.69 2.90
N LEU A 130 -12.95 0.26 2.91
CA LEU A 130 -13.09 1.50 3.68
C LEU A 130 -14.29 2.33 3.23
N VAL A 131 -14.56 2.40 1.92
CA VAL A 131 -15.75 3.09 1.41
C VAL A 131 -17.03 2.36 1.86
N LYS A 132 -17.09 1.03 1.77
CA LYS A 132 -18.25 0.26 2.27
C LYS A 132 -18.48 0.49 3.76
N ASP A 133 -17.42 0.50 4.56
CA ASP A 133 -17.51 0.73 6.00
C ASP A 133 -17.90 2.17 6.32
N LEU A 134 -17.44 3.15 5.53
CA LEU A 134 -17.89 4.53 5.63
C LEU A 134 -19.42 4.62 5.41
N PHE A 135 -19.95 3.94 4.40
CA PHE A 135 -21.39 3.90 4.11
C PHE A 135 -22.23 3.22 5.19
N LYS A 136 -21.66 2.34 6.04
CA LYS A 136 -22.37 1.75 7.19
C LYS A 136 -22.53 2.71 8.37
N LYS A 137 -21.74 3.78 8.43
CA LYS A 137 -21.77 4.74 9.55
C LYS A 137 -23.02 5.64 9.52
N SER A 138 -23.26 6.32 10.64
CA SER A 138 -24.31 7.34 10.76
C SER A 138 -24.05 8.51 9.80
N LYS A 139 -25.08 9.31 9.50
CA LYS A 139 -24.97 10.46 8.57
C LYS A 139 -23.92 11.49 9.01
N LYS A 140 -23.80 11.74 10.31
CA LYS A 140 -22.82 12.70 10.86
C LYS A 140 -21.40 12.17 10.66
N ASP A 141 -21.17 10.95 11.13
CA ASP A 141 -19.85 10.31 11.06
C ASP A 141 -19.43 10.02 9.61
N PHE A 142 -20.39 9.82 8.71
CA PHE A 142 -20.14 9.70 7.28
C PHE A 142 -19.52 10.98 6.70
N LYS A 143 -20.11 12.14 7.01
CA LYS A 143 -19.61 13.42 6.48
C LYS A 143 -18.24 13.79 7.03
N GLU A 144 -18.00 13.52 8.30
CA GLU A 144 -16.69 13.71 8.93
C GLU A 144 -15.67 12.74 8.33
N GLY A 145 -15.98 11.44 8.29
CA GLY A 145 -15.11 10.43 7.70
C GLY A 145 -14.83 10.63 6.20
N LEU A 146 -15.78 11.19 5.45
CA LEU A 146 -15.58 11.53 4.03
C LEU A 146 -14.51 12.60 3.85
N ARG A 147 -14.52 13.64 4.70
CA ARG A 147 -13.54 14.74 4.64
C ARG A 147 -12.14 14.27 5.02
N ASP A 148 -12.05 13.36 5.98
CA ASP A 148 -10.79 12.78 6.42
C ASP A 148 -10.22 11.77 5.41
N LEU A 149 -11.10 11.00 4.74
CA LEU A 149 -10.69 9.97 3.78
C LEU A 149 -10.35 10.55 2.40
N VAL A 150 -11.06 11.59 1.96
CA VAL A 150 -10.97 12.12 0.59
C VAL A 150 -10.44 13.55 0.64
N ILE A 151 -9.16 13.70 0.35
CA ILE A 151 -8.48 15.00 0.35
C ILE A 151 -8.09 15.37 -1.09
N THR A 152 -7.42 14.45 -1.77
CA THR A 152 -6.82 14.68 -3.08
C THR A 152 -7.83 14.52 -4.22
N ARG A 153 -7.50 15.09 -5.38
CA ARG A 153 -8.33 14.93 -6.59
C ARG A 153 -8.50 13.45 -6.95
N ALA A 154 -7.43 12.66 -6.93
CA ALA A 154 -7.51 11.24 -7.29
C ALA A 154 -8.49 10.46 -6.40
N GLU A 155 -8.50 10.73 -5.09
CA GLU A 155 -9.44 10.12 -4.15
C GLU A 155 -10.90 10.51 -4.42
N ARG A 156 -11.15 11.76 -4.83
CA ARG A 156 -12.50 12.22 -5.20
C ARG A 156 -13.05 11.44 -6.38
N TYR A 157 -12.23 11.12 -7.37
CA TYR A 157 -12.66 10.27 -8.49
C TYR A 157 -12.76 8.80 -8.07
N SER A 158 -11.80 8.32 -7.26
CA SER A 158 -11.80 6.95 -6.76
C SER A 158 -13.05 6.61 -5.96
N ILE A 159 -13.50 7.48 -5.04
CA ILE A 159 -14.71 7.21 -4.25
C ILE A 159 -15.95 7.11 -5.13
N ILE A 160 -16.09 7.98 -6.13
CA ILE A 160 -17.20 7.95 -7.10
C ILE A 160 -17.19 6.64 -7.90
N ASN A 161 -16.02 6.24 -8.39
CA ASN A 161 -15.85 4.99 -9.13
C ASN A 161 -16.19 3.77 -8.27
N ILE A 162 -15.79 3.77 -7.00
CA ILE A 162 -16.13 2.70 -6.04
C ILE A 162 -17.64 2.66 -5.80
N ILE A 163 -18.30 3.80 -5.57
CA ILE A 163 -19.76 3.86 -5.36
C ILE A 163 -20.50 3.28 -6.58
N ARG A 164 -20.09 3.65 -7.80
CA ARG A 164 -20.65 3.12 -9.06
C ARG A 164 -20.45 1.60 -9.18
N LYS A 165 -19.23 1.14 -8.93
CA LYS A 165 -18.85 -0.28 -9.10
C LYS A 165 -19.53 -1.18 -8.08
N GLU A 166 -19.58 -0.76 -6.82
CA GLU A 166 -20.16 -1.52 -5.71
C GLU A 166 -21.67 -1.26 -5.55
N LYS A 167 -22.25 -0.40 -6.40
CA LYS A 167 -23.67 -0.05 -6.43
C LYS A 167 -24.21 0.44 -5.07
N LEU A 168 -23.46 1.32 -4.40
CA LEU A 168 -23.81 1.85 -3.08
C LEU A 168 -24.88 2.96 -3.14
N PHE A 169 -25.94 2.73 -3.90
CA PHE A 169 -27.01 3.71 -4.16
C PHE A 169 -28.12 3.71 -3.08
N ASN A 170 -28.04 2.82 -2.10
CA ASN A 170 -29.10 2.58 -1.12
C ASN A 170 -29.37 3.80 -0.22
N ASP A 171 -28.35 4.62 0.04
CA ASP A 171 -28.46 5.82 0.87
C ASP A 171 -28.28 7.08 0.01
N TYR A 172 -29.38 7.56 -0.57
CA TYR A 172 -29.39 8.74 -1.45
C TYR A 172 -28.75 9.98 -0.81
N GLU A 173 -29.00 10.22 0.48
CA GLU A 173 -28.43 11.37 1.18
C GLU A 173 -26.90 11.32 1.30
N LYS A 174 -26.33 10.12 1.48
CA LYS A 174 -24.88 9.92 1.58
C LYS A 174 -24.23 10.04 0.21
N VAL A 175 -24.86 9.48 -0.82
CA VAL A 175 -24.44 9.65 -2.23
C VAL A 175 -24.40 11.13 -2.57
N ARG A 176 -25.48 11.87 -2.29
CA ARG A 176 -25.55 13.31 -2.53
C ARG A 176 -24.49 14.09 -1.76
N ALA A 177 -24.21 13.72 -0.51
CA ALA A 177 -23.14 14.34 0.26
C ALA A 177 -21.75 14.12 -0.38
N VAL A 178 -21.51 12.97 -1.02
CA VAL A 178 -20.29 12.73 -1.78
C VAL A 178 -20.26 13.58 -3.04
N GLU A 179 -21.36 13.66 -3.78
CA GLU A 179 -21.45 14.51 -4.98
C GLU A 179 -21.20 15.99 -4.66
N ASP A 180 -21.84 16.50 -3.61
CA ASP A 180 -21.69 17.89 -3.17
C ASP A 180 -20.25 18.19 -2.71
N TYR A 181 -19.57 17.23 -2.07
CA TYR A 181 -18.20 17.40 -1.59
C TYR A 181 -17.16 17.26 -2.71
N THR A 182 -17.33 16.26 -3.58
CA THR A 182 -16.39 15.98 -4.67
C THR A 182 -16.57 16.91 -5.85
N GLY A 183 -17.78 17.46 -6.04
CA GLY A 183 -18.20 18.19 -7.24
C GLY A 183 -18.46 17.26 -8.44
N LEU A 184 -18.49 15.95 -8.22
CA LEU A 184 -18.60 14.93 -9.25
C LEU A 184 -19.91 14.17 -9.07
N ARG A 185 -20.60 13.90 -10.18
CA ARG A 185 -21.83 13.10 -10.15
C ARG A 185 -21.51 11.62 -10.16
N VAL A 186 -22.28 10.85 -9.40
CA VAL A 186 -22.25 9.38 -9.38
C VAL A 186 -23.15 8.86 -10.50
#